data_AF-A0A7R9DYQ7-F1
#
_entry.id   AF-A0A7R9DYQ7-F1
#
_cell.length_a   1.000
_cell.length_b   1.000
_cell.length_c   1.000
_cell.angle_alpha   90.00
_cell.angle_beta   90.00
_cell.angle_gamma   90.00
#
_symmetry.space_group_name_H-M   'P 1'
#
loop_
_entity.id
_entity.type
_entity.pdbx_description
1 polymer ?
#
loop_
_entity_poly.entity_id
_entity_poly.type
_entity_poly.pdbx_seq_one_letter_code
_entity_poly.pdbx_strand_id
1 'polypeptide(L)'
;MDPRQQLGSAPLVSLFLPGTHNSGSHQRGATLTRRDTLAGYLLTQDTDVWGQLVHGIRYLDLRVGYYPPSANKTRNQNHRFWVNHDLIPVGPLIPTLRDVKRFLISTKREIVILDLHRFPVGFYRRPGRHRRLLTLLKKELGSFALPASAYDTDITLEQIWSKNRRLIIAYGDREIARGK
;
A
#
# COMPACT_ATOMS: atom_id res chain seq x y z
N MET A 1 31.49 -8.24 11.56
CA MET A 1 30.49 -7.37 12.22
C MET A 1 29.12 -7.74 11.66
N ASP A 2 28.07 -7.84 12.49
CA ASP A 2 26.73 -8.16 12.01
C ASP A 2 26.11 -6.92 11.34
N PRO A 3 25.79 -6.95 10.02
CA PRO A 3 25.19 -5.81 9.32
C PRO A 3 23.91 -5.29 9.99
N ARG A 4 23.21 -6.17 10.73
CA ARG A 4 21.98 -5.84 11.45
C ARG A 4 22.22 -4.88 12.61
N GLN A 5 23.39 -4.91 13.25
CA GLN A 5 23.75 -3.99 14.34
C GLN A 5 24.04 -2.58 13.80
N GLN A 6 24.66 -2.47 12.62
CA GLN A 6 24.93 -1.18 11.98
C GLN A 6 23.67 -0.52 11.41
N LEU A 7 22.73 -1.33 10.90
CA LEU A 7 21.47 -0.84 10.35
C LEU A 7 20.47 -0.41 11.45
N GLY A 8 20.51 -1.01 12.64
CA GLY A 8 19.57 -0.70 13.72
C GLY A 8 19.55 0.78 14.12
N SER A 9 20.73 1.40 14.22
CA SER A 9 20.89 2.82 14.56
C SER A 9 20.67 3.78 13.38
N ALA A 10 20.56 3.27 12.15
CA ALA A 10 20.37 4.12 10.99
C ALA A 10 18.96 4.75 11.03
N PRO A 11 18.86 6.09 10.85
CA PRO A 11 17.58 6.74 10.59
C PRO A 11 16.92 6.14 9.36
N LEU A 12 15.59 5.97 9.37
CA LEU A 12 14.87 5.44 8.22
C LEU A 12 15.17 6.22 6.93
N VAL A 13 15.31 7.53 7.03
CA VAL A 13 15.55 8.44 5.90
C VAL A 13 16.94 8.31 5.28
N SER A 14 17.90 7.67 5.96
CA SER A 14 19.24 7.45 5.40
C SER A 14 19.36 6.14 4.62
N LEU A 15 18.29 5.33 4.60
CA LEU A 15 18.29 4.04 3.94
C LEU A 15 18.00 4.18 2.44
N PHE A 16 18.72 3.39 1.64
CA PHE A 16 18.27 3.06 0.29
C PHE A 16 17.19 1.99 0.37
N LEU A 17 15.96 2.35 -0.03
CA LEU A 17 14.82 1.43 -0.05
C LEU A 17 14.29 1.28 -1.49
N PRO A 18 14.38 0.08 -2.10
CA PRO A 18 13.83 -0.13 -3.43
C PRO A 18 12.30 -0.04 -3.40
N GLY A 19 11.74 0.61 -4.42
CA GLY A 19 10.31 0.84 -4.57
C GLY A 19 9.79 0.48 -5.95
N THR A 20 8.47 0.30 -6.05
CA THR A 20 7.78 0.09 -7.33
C THR A 20 6.70 1.14 -7.55
N HIS A 21 6.57 1.60 -8.79
CA HIS A 21 5.54 2.55 -9.22
C HIS A 21 4.26 1.81 -9.58
N ASN A 22 3.11 2.33 -9.14
CA ASN A 22 1.81 1.70 -9.38
C ASN A 22 1.82 0.20 -8.99
N SER A 23 2.37 -0.16 -7.83
CA SER A 23 2.73 -1.52 -7.40
C SER A 23 1.61 -2.56 -7.54
N GLY A 24 0.35 -2.15 -7.46
CA GLY A 24 -0.79 -3.07 -7.63
C GLY A 24 -1.19 -3.34 -9.09
N SER A 25 -0.52 -2.72 -10.07
CA SER A 25 -0.82 -2.81 -11.50
C SER A 25 -0.06 -3.97 -12.16
N HIS A 26 -0.42 -5.18 -11.74
CA HIS A 26 0.10 -6.44 -12.28
C HIS A 26 -1.04 -7.27 -12.88
N GLN A 27 -0.70 -8.26 -13.70
CA GLN A 27 -1.69 -9.15 -14.29
C GLN A 27 -2.47 -9.91 -13.20
N ARG A 28 -3.80 -9.96 -13.34
CA ARG A 28 -4.71 -10.68 -12.43
C ARG A 28 -5.56 -11.66 -13.23
N GLY A 29 -5.18 -12.94 -13.21
CA GLY A 29 -5.84 -13.99 -13.98
C GLY A 29 -5.59 -13.88 -15.49
N ALA A 30 -6.42 -14.57 -16.28
CA ALA A 30 -6.25 -14.69 -17.74
C ALA A 30 -6.78 -13.49 -18.55
N THR A 31 -7.38 -12.49 -17.90
CA THR A 31 -8.23 -11.48 -18.56
C THR A 31 -7.47 -10.32 -19.21
N LEU A 32 -6.19 -10.15 -18.92
CA LEU A 32 -5.31 -9.18 -19.56
C LEU A 32 -4.09 -9.94 -20.04
N THR A 33 -4.07 -10.34 -21.30
CA THR A 33 -2.87 -10.95 -21.86
C THR A 33 -1.89 -9.83 -22.22
N ARG A 34 -0.57 -10.07 -22.11
CA ARG A 34 0.45 -9.12 -22.64
C ARG A 34 0.25 -8.80 -24.14
N ARG A 35 -0.59 -9.56 -24.86
CA ARG A 35 -0.96 -9.34 -26.26
C ARG A 35 -2.07 -8.28 -26.44
N ASP A 36 -2.79 -7.94 -25.38
CA ASP A 36 -3.74 -6.83 -25.42
C ASP A 36 -2.96 -5.52 -25.39
N THR A 37 -3.01 -4.72 -26.46
CA THR A 37 -2.29 -3.45 -26.57
C THR A 37 -2.55 -2.53 -25.38
N LEU A 38 -3.77 -2.57 -24.83
CA LEU A 38 -4.16 -1.84 -23.61
C LEU A 38 -3.44 -2.36 -22.35
N ALA A 39 -3.15 -3.66 -22.23
CA ALA A 39 -2.43 -4.20 -21.09
C ALA A 39 -0.99 -3.69 -21.01
N GLY A 40 -0.33 -3.48 -22.16
CA GLY A 40 1.02 -2.90 -22.23
C GLY A 40 1.12 -1.46 -21.70
N TYR A 41 0.02 -0.71 -21.69
CA TYR A 41 -0.05 0.64 -21.12
C TYR A 41 -0.57 0.69 -19.68
N LEU A 42 -1.13 -0.42 -19.18
CA LEU A 42 -1.76 -0.49 -17.86
C LEU A 42 -0.93 -1.20 -16.81
N LEU A 43 -0.16 -2.23 -17.21
CA LEU A 43 0.58 -3.07 -16.28
C LEU A 43 2.00 -2.52 -16.14
N THR A 44 2.41 -2.23 -14.90
CA THR A 44 3.76 -1.75 -14.57
C THR A 44 4.59 -2.82 -13.86
N GLN A 45 3.95 -3.89 -13.39
CA GLN A 45 4.59 -4.92 -12.57
C GLN A 45 4.30 -6.32 -13.14
N ASP A 46 5.33 -7.15 -13.17
CA ASP A 46 5.24 -8.55 -13.60
C ASP A 46 4.80 -9.51 -12.47
N THR A 47 4.92 -9.08 -11.22
CA THR A 47 4.58 -9.88 -10.04
C THR A 47 3.54 -9.16 -9.16
N ASP A 48 2.77 -9.94 -8.41
CA ASP A 48 1.89 -9.41 -7.38
C ASP A 48 2.67 -8.72 -6.24
N VAL A 49 1.94 -8.05 -5.34
CA VAL A 49 2.57 -7.29 -4.25
C VAL A 49 3.31 -8.19 -3.28
N TRP A 50 2.85 -9.42 -3.06
CA TRP A 50 3.59 -10.41 -2.27
C TRP A 50 4.94 -10.73 -2.92
N GLY A 51 4.95 -11.03 -4.21
CA GLY A 51 6.14 -11.30 -5.00
C GLY A 51 7.12 -10.12 -4.94
N GLN A 52 6.65 -8.89 -5.13
CA GLN A 52 7.50 -7.70 -5.02
C GLN A 52 8.19 -7.61 -3.65
N LEU A 53 7.44 -7.81 -2.56
CA LEU A 53 7.97 -7.75 -1.20
C LEU A 53 9.00 -8.86 -0.92
N VAL A 54 8.74 -10.08 -1.38
CA VAL A 54 9.68 -11.23 -1.25
C VAL A 54 10.97 -10.99 -2.04
N HIS A 55 10.90 -10.31 -3.19
CA HIS A 55 12.08 -9.92 -3.99
C HIS A 55 12.79 -8.65 -3.48
N GLY A 56 12.40 -8.13 -2.31
CA GLY A 56 13.15 -7.06 -1.63
C GLY A 56 12.57 -5.66 -1.78
N ILE A 57 11.45 -5.47 -2.48
CA ILE A 57 10.77 -4.15 -2.53
C ILE A 57 10.27 -3.77 -1.14
N ARG A 58 10.49 -2.52 -0.73
CA ARG A 58 10.09 -1.99 0.59
C ARG A 58 9.23 -0.73 0.50
N TYR A 59 9.12 -0.14 -0.68
CA TYR A 59 8.22 0.99 -0.95
C TYR A 59 7.19 0.64 -2.03
N LEU A 60 5.91 0.73 -1.70
CA LEU A 60 4.80 0.39 -2.59
C LEU A 60 3.95 1.63 -2.88
N ASP A 61 3.85 2.05 -4.13
CA ASP A 61 2.93 3.09 -4.61
C ASP A 61 1.60 2.46 -5.03
N LEU A 62 0.53 2.71 -4.27
CA LEU A 62 -0.82 2.30 -4.61
C LEU A 62 -1.72 3.50 -4.88
N ARG A 63 -2.34 3.49 -6.06
CA ARG A 63 -3.41 4.43 -6.40
C ARG A 63 -4.76 3.79 -6.17
N VAL A 64 -5.56 4.40 -5.30
CA VAL A 64 -6.86 3.83 -4.92
C VAL A 64 -8.00 4.59 -5.59
N GLY A 65 -8.85 3.87 -6.30
CA GLY A 65 -10.13 4.33 -6.82
C GLY A 65 -11.31 3.87 -5.96
N TYR A 66 -12.39 4.64 -5.96
CA TYR A 66 -13.67 4.27 -5.34
C TYR A 66 -14.79 4.26 -6.37
N TYR A 67 -15.42 3.10 -6.55
CA TYR A 67 -16.46 2.87 -7.55
C TYR A 67 -17.82 2.58 -6.91
N PRO A 68 -18.92 3.13 -7.45
CA PRO A 68 -20.26 2.78 -6.99
C PRO A 68 -20.53 1.27 -7.18
N PRO A 69 -21.50 0.70 -6.45
CA PRO A 69 -21.88 -0.68 -6.65
C PRO A 69 -22.46 -0.80 -8.07
N SER A 70 -22.04 -1.83 -8.81
CA SER A 70 -22.78 -2.24 -10.00
C SER A 70 -24.11 -2.86 -9.55
N ALA A 71 -25.16 -2.72 -10.37
CA ALA A 71 -26.53 -3.14 -10.05
C ALA A 71 -26.65 -4.58 -9.51
N ASN A 72 -25.67 -5.45 -9.84
CA ASN A 72 -25.63 -6.87 -9.45
C ASN A 72 -24.52 -7.22 -8.43
N LYS A 73 -23.93 -6.26 -7.70
CA LYS A 73 -22.84 -6.55 -6.74
C LYS A 73 -23.17 -6.19 -5.29
N THR A 74 -22.61 -7.00 -4.39
CA THR A 74 -22.77 -7.03 -2.92
C THR A 74 -22.96 -5.66 -2.24
N ARG A 75 -23.86 -5.57 -1.26
CA ARG A 75 -24.05 -4.39 -0.39
C ARG A 75 -22.80 -3.98 0.41
N ASN A 76 -21.77 -4.84 0.46
CA ASN A 76 -20.51 -4.55 1.15
C ASN A 76 -19.75 -3.40 0.49
N GLN A 77 -19.69 -2.27 1.19
CA GLN A 77 -19.02 -1.04 0.74
C GLN A 77 -17.51 -1.20 0.62
N ASN A 78 -16.89 -2.19 1.30
CA ASN A 78 -15.44 -2.40 1.22
C ASN A 78 -15.02 -2.97 -0.14
N HIS A 79 -15.95 -3.57 -0.90
CA HIS A 79 -15.70 -4.05 -2.26
C HIS A 79 -15.73 -2.92 -3.31
N ARG A 80 -15.86 -1.66 -2.86
CA ARG A 80 -15.87 -0.47 -3.72
C ARG A 80 -14.49 0.13 -3.93
N PHE A 81 -13.47 -0.32 -3.19
CA PHE A 81 -12.08 0.14 -3.34
C PHE A 81 -11.32 -0.73 -4.33
N TRP A 82 -10.67 -0.06 -5.29
CA TRP A 82 -9.90 -0.67 -6.36
C TRP A 82 -8.49 -0.10 -6.39
N VAL A 83 -7.53 -0.94 -6.78
CA VAL A 83 -6.24 -0.48 -7.30
C VAL A 83 -6.47 0.04 -8.71
N ASN A 84 -5.92 1.21 -9.00
CA ASN A 84 -6.00 1.85 -10.29
C ASN A 84 -4.62 2.05 -10.92
N HIS A 85 -4.59 2.05 -12.25
CA HIS A 85 -3.58 2.75 -13.03
C HIS A 85 -4.25 4.00 -13.61
N ASP A 86 -3.95 5.16 -13.03
CA ASP A 86 -4.68 6.41 -13.31
C ASP A 86 -6.21 6.25 -13.17
N LEU A 87 -6.99 6.48 -14.22
CA LEU A 87 -8.45 6.41 -14.17
C LEU A 87 -8.99 4.98 -14.35
N ILE A 88 -8.11 4.00 -14.64
CA ILE A 88 -8.50 2.65 -15.04
C ILE A 88 -8.37 1.69 -13.84
N PRO A 89 -9.44 0.98 -13.45
CA PRO A 89 -9.39 0.01 -12.36
C PRO A 89 -8.66 -1.27 -12.83
N VAL A 90 -7.64 -1.69 -12.08
CA VAL A 90 -6.86 -2.90 -12.37
C VAL A 90 -7.33 -4.10 -11.54
N GLY A 91 -7.75 -3.87 -10.30
CA GLY A 91 -8.26 -4.95 -9.46
C GLY A 91 -8.75 -4.50 -8.10
N PRO A 92 -9.43 -5.37 -7.33
CA PRO A 92 -9.86 -5.05 -5.98
C PRO A 92 -8.67 -4.73 -5.07
N LEU A 93 -8.85 -3.77 -4.15
CA LEU A 93 -7.79 -3.34 -3.22
C LEU A 93 -7.48 -4.38 -2.13
N ILE A 94 -8.50 -5.08 -1.63
CA ILE A 94 -8.36 -5.98 -0.46
C ILE A 94 -7.30 -7.07 -0.66
N PRO A 95 -7.24 -7.81 -1.78
CA PRO A 95 -6.16 -8.76 -2.04
C PRO A 95 -4.77 -8.14 -1.89
N THR A 96 -4.56 -6.94 -2.44
CA THR A 96 -3.29 -6.21 -2.36
C THR A 96 -2.91 -5.89 -0.91
N LEU A 97 -3.87 -5.44 -0.08
CA LEU A 97 -3.61 -5.19 1.34
C LEU A 97 -3.31 -6.48 2.11
N ARG A 98 -3.92 -7.60 1.71
CA ARG A 98 -3.67 -8.91 2.31
C ARG A 98 -2.29 -9.45 1.97
N ASP A 99 -1.75 -9.15 0.79
CA ASP A 99 -0.37 -9.49 0.44
C ASP A 99 0.63 -8.78 1.36
N VAL A 100 0.44 -7.47 1.58
CA VAL A 100 1.23 -6.69 2.55
C VAL A 100 1.12 -7.28 3.96
N LYS A 101 -0.12 -7.59 4.39
CA LYS A 101 -0.37 -8.19 5.71
C LYS A 101 0.35 -9.53 5.86
N ARG A 102 0.25 -10.40 4.86
CA ARG A 102 0.89 -11.72 4.84
C ARG A 102 2.40 -11.55 4.99
N PHE A 103 3.01 -10.63 4.25
CA PHE A 103 4.45 -10.38 4.33
C PHE A 103 4.88 -9.90 5.72
N LEU A 104 4.12 -8.98 6.33
CA LEU A 104 4.40 -8.51 7.68
C LEU A 104 4.23 -9.63 8.72
N ILE A 105 3.29 -10.56 8.56
CA ILE A 105 3.16 -11.73 9.43
C ILE A 105 4.36 -12.69 9.27
N SER A 106 4.81 -12.91 8.04
CA SER A 106 5.89 -13.85 7.72
C SER A 106 7.30 -13.34 8.06
N THR A 107 7.44 -12.08 8.45
CA THR A 107 8.73 -11.42 8.71
C THR A 107 8.75 -10.79 10.10
N LYS A 108 9.94 -10.60 10.69
CA LYS A 108 10.08 -10.00 12.03
C LYS A 108 10.72 -8.62 12.04
N ARG A 109 11.56 -8.29 11.05
CA ARG A 109 12.34 -7.04 10.99
C ARG A 109 12.23 -6.30 9.66
N GLU A 110 11.39 -6.77 8.75
CA GLU A 110 11.18 -6.07 7.49
C GLU A 110 10.22 -4.91 7.67
N ILE A 111 10.61 -3.74 7.18
CA ILE A 111 9.73 -2.57 7.11
C ILE A 111 8.99 -2.54 5.78
N VAL A 112 7.82 -1.91 5.74
CA VAL A 112 7.12 -1.63 4.47
C VAL A 112 6.60 -0.22 4.52
N ILE A 113 6.83 0.54 3.46
CA ILE A 113 6.22 1.84 3.21
C ILE A 113 5.12 1.65 2.17
N LEU A 114 3.89 1.93 2.57
CA LEU A 114 2.72 1.91 1.71
C LEU A 114 2.31 3.36 1.42
N ASP A 115 2.57 3.83 0.21
CA ASP A 115 2.13 5.13 -0.27
C ASP A 115 0.76 5.01 -0.96
N LEU A 116 -0.25 5.66 -0.38
CA LEU A 116 -1.57 5.78 -0.99
C LEU A 116 -1.64 7.11 -1.73
N HIS A 117 -1.27 7.06 -3.00
CA HIS A 117 -1.00 8.23 -3.82
C HIS A 117 -2.18 8.63 -4.72
N ARG A 118 -2.35 9.95 -4.96
CA ARG A 118 -3.26 10.62 -5.93
C ARG A 118 -4.77 10.39 -5.86
N PHE A 119 -5.27 9.27 -5.34
CA PHE A 119 -6.70 8.93 -5.26
C PHE A 119 -7.51 9.25 -6.55
N PRO A 120 -7.16 8.64 -7.69
CA PRO A 120 -7.52 9.13 -9.02
C PRO A 120 -9.03 9.13 -9.33
N VAL A 121 -9.81 8.27 -8.69
CA VAL A 121 -11.25 8.12 -8.98
C VAL A 121 -12.06 8.10 -7.70
N GLY A 122 -13.07 8.97 -7.62
CA GLY A 122 -14.09 8.89 -6.60
C GLY A 122 -13.72 9.42 -5.22
N PHE A 123 -12.64 10.17 -5.05
CA PHE A 123 -12.27 10.75 -3.74
C PHE A 123 -12.46 12.27 -3.64
N TYR A 124 -12.42 13.00 -4.77
CA TYR A 124 -12.57 14.46 -4.80
C TYR A 124 -13.82 14.95 -4.07
N ARG A 125 -13.63 15.82 -3.06
CA ARG A 125 -14.70 16.38 -2.19
C ARG A 125 -15.57 15.31 -1.52
N ARG A 126 -15.04 14.12 -1.22
CA ARG A 126 -15.76 13.02 -0.57
C ARG A 126 -15.00 12.52 0.67
N PRO A 127 -14.90 13.32 1.76
CA PRO A 127 -14.16 12.92 2.97
C PRO A 127 -14.70 11.61 3.60
N GLY A 128 -15.99 11.31 3.46
CA GLY A 128 -16.56 10.05 3.93
C GLY A 128 -15.97 8.80 3.25
N ARG A 129 -15.48 8.90 2.01
CA ARG A 129 -14.82 7.79 1.30
C ARG A 129 -13.40 7.59 1.81
N HIS A 130 -12.68 8.67 2.10
CA HIS A 130 -11.38 8.60 2.78
C HIS A 130 -11.48 7.97 4.16
N ARG A 131 -12.44 8.39 5.01
CA ARG A 131 -12.66 7.77 6.33
C ARG A 131 -12.91 6.27 6.25
N ARG A 132 -13.70 5.84 5.26
CA ARG A 132 -13.95 4.41 5.02
C ARG A 132 -12.70 3.65 4.58
N LEU A 133 -11.87 4.27 3.74
CA LEU A 133 -10.58 3.69 3.36
C LEU A 133 -9.67 3.56 4.59
N LEU A 134 -9.58 4.58 5.44
CA LEU A 134 -8.83 4.52 6.70
C LEU A 134 -9.34 3.41 7.62
N THR A 135 -10.66 3.23 7.75
CA THR A 135 -11.24 2.10 8.49
C THR A 135 -10.82 0.75 7.90
N LEU A 136 -10.81 0.62 6.58
CA LEU A 136 -10.36 -0.61 5.90
C LEU A 136 -8.87 -0.87 6.15
N LEU A 137 -8.02 0.16 6.03
CA LEU A 137 -6.58 0.06 6.31
C LEU A 137 -6.32 -0.32 7.77
N LYS A 138 -7.01 0.32 8.71
CA LYS A 138 -6.91 -0.01 10.14
C LYS A 138 -7.32 -1.45 10.41
N LYS A 139 -8.39 -1.93 9.77
CA LYS A 139 -8.86 -3.32 9.89
C LYS A 139 -7.83 -4.32 9.35
N GLU A 140 -7.30 -4.08 8.15
CA GLU A 140 -6.40 -5.05 7.51
C GLU A 140 -4.98 -5.00 8.09
N LEU A 141 -4.45 -3.80 8.34
CA LEU A 141 -3.03 -3.53 8.57
C LEU A 141 -2.71 -2.79 9.88
N GLY A 142 -3.71 -2.33 10.64
CA GLY A 142 -3.51 -1.42 11.77
C GLY A 142 -2.68 -1.98 12.93
N SER A 143 -2.60 -3.31 13.09
CA SER A 143 -1.72 -3.96 14.08
C SER A 143 -0.24 -3.79 13.76
N PHE A 144 0.11 -3.56 12.49
CA PHE A 144 1.49 -3.39 12.02
C PHE A 144 1.84 -1.93 11.76
N ALA A 145 0.85 -1.05 11.62
CA ALA A 145 1.07 0.35 11.29
C ALA A 145 1.73 1.10 12.46
N LEU A 146 2.78 1.85 12.14
CA LEU A 146 3.34 2.86 13.04
C LEU A 146 2.29 3.96 13.27
N PRO A 147 2.12 4.41 14.52
CA PRO A 147 1.24 5.53 14.79
C PRO A 147 1.81 6.79 14.13
N ALA A 148 0.94 7.68 13.66
CA ALA A 148 1.37 8.93 13.04
C ALA A 148 2.22 9.82 13.96
N SER A 149 2.08 9.67 15.29
CA SER A 149 2.95 10.35 16.26
C SER A 149 4.40 9.88 16.24
N ALA A 150 4.70 8.75 15.60
CA ALA A 150 6.05 8.21 15.42
C ALA A 150 6.66 8.54 14.05
N TYR A 151 5.98 9.33 13.21
CA TYR A 151 6.52 9.82 11.94
C TYR A 151 7.44 11.01 12.20
N ASP A 152 8.56 10.71 12.85
CA ASP A 152 9.69 11.61 13.04
C ASP A 152 10.77 11.23 12.01
N THR A 153 11.46 12.20 11.43
CA THR A 153 12.50 11.96 10.40
C THR A 153 13.69 11.17 10.96
N ASP A 154 13.89 11.25 12.27
CA ASP A 154 15.03 10.64 12.95
C ASP A 154 14.71 9.26 13.52
N ILE A 155 13.51 8.70 13.25
CA ILE A 155 13.15 7.37 13.73
C ILE A 155 14.10 6.31 13.15
N THR A 156 14.73 5.54 14.03
CA THR A 156 15.68 4.49 13.63
C THR A 156 14.99 3.15 13.39
N LEU A 157 15.63 2.25 12.64
CA LEU A 157 15.11 0.90 12.44
C LEU A 157 14.89 0.14 13.76
N GLU A 158 15.77 0.31 14.73
CA GLU A 158 15.63 -0.33 16.04
C GLU A 158 14.40 0.17 16.82
N GLN A 159 14.11 1.47 16.75
CA GLN A 159 12.90 2.04 17.34
C GLN A 159 11.63 1.52 16.66
N ILE A 160 11.67 1.28 15.35
CA ILE A 160 10.56 0.67 14.61
C ILE A 160 10.37 -0.79 15.03
N TRP A 161 11.46 -1.57 15.08
CA TRP A 161 11.44 -3.00 15.41
C TRP A 161 10.99 -3.27 16.84
N SER A 162 11.45 -2.46 17.81
CA SER A 162 11.06 -2.59 19.21
C SER A 162 9.56 -2.39 19.45
N LYS A 163 8.89 -1.60 18.60
CA LYS A 163 7.44 -1.38 18.64
C LYS A 163 6.62 -2.49 17.97
N ASN A 164 7.28 -3.41 17.25
CA ASN A 164 6.66 -4.41 16.36
C ASN A 164 5.61 -3.81 15.40
N ARG A 165 5.78 -2.54 15.05
CA ARG A 165 4.93 -1.79 14.12
C ARG A 165 5.84 -1.39 12.97
N ARG A 166 5.86 -2.20 11.91
CA ARG A 166 6.84 -2.11 10.82
C ARG A 166 6.25 -1.62 9.50
N LEU A 167 4.98 -1.18 9.52
CA LEU A 167 4.32 -0.60 8.36
C LEU A 167 4.21 0.91 8.53
N ILE A 168 4.65 1.65 7.53
CA ILE A 168 4.43 3.09 7.41
C ILE A 168 3.38 3.29 6.33
N ILE A 169 2.34 4.04 6.65
CA ILE A 169 1.30 4.41 5.69
C ILE A 169 1.45 5.90 5.40
N ALA A 170 1.90 6.22 4.19
CA ALA A 170 1.83 7.56 3.65
C ALA A 170 0.48 7.75 2.96
N TYR A 171 -0.22 8.83 3.29
CA TYR A 171 -1.57 9.10 2.78
C TYR A 171 -1.57 10.42 2.02
N GLY A 172 -1.77 10.36 0.71
CA GLY A 172 -1.57 11.50 -0.20
C GLY A 172 -2.61 12.64 -0.10
N ASP A 173 -3.61 12.53 0.77
CA ASP A 173 -4.59 13.61 1.01
C ASP A 173 -4.23 14.34 2.31
N ARG A 174 -3.76 15.60 2.17
CA ARG A 174 -3.25 16.40 3.30
C ARG A 174 -4.32 16.74 4.33
N GLU A 175 -5.54 17.02 3.91
CA GLU A 175 -6.64 17.39 4.81
C GLU A 175 -7.01 16.19 5.69
N ILE A 176 -7.12 15.01 5.07
CA ILE A 176 -7.39 13.77 5.78
C ILE A 176 -6.20 13.35 6.66
N ALA A 177 -4.96 13.51 6.19
CA ALA A 177 -3.77 13.14 6.95
C ALA A 177 -3.53 14.02 8.18
N ARG A 178 -3.93 15.30 8.13
CA ARG A 178 -3.81 16.26 9.23
C ARG A 178 -4.95 16.17 10.24
N GLY A 179 -6.14 15.75 9.80
CA GLY A 179 -7.35 15.63 10.62
C GLY A 179 -7.31 14.45 11.59
N LYS A 180 -6.34 14.46 12.51
CA LYS A 180 -6.33 13.63 13.73
C LYS A 180 -7.66 13.72 14.47
#